data_AF-A0A7J7FJ00-F1
#
_entry.id   AF-A0A7J7FJ00-F1
#
_cell.length_a   1.000
_cell.length_b   1.000
_cell.length_c   1.000
_cell.angle_alpha   90.00
_cell.angle_beta   90.00
_cell.angle_gamma   90.00
#
_symmetry.space_group_name_H-M   'P 1'
#
loop_
_entity.id
_entity.type
_entity.pdbx_description
1 polymer ?
#
loop_
_entity_poly.entity_id
_entity_poly.type
_entity_poly.pdbx_seq_one_letter_code
_entity_poly.pdbx_strand_id
1 'polypeptide(L)'
;MVCILGYQNTIFFGGDCISMIDYLFWPWFERLDVYGLADCVNHTPALRLWIAAMKQDPAVCALLIDKNIFLGFLNLYFQNNPDAFDYGLSC
;
A
#
# COMPACT_ATOMS: atom_id res chain seq x y z
N MET A 1 -0.11 10.23 20.78
CA MET A 1 1.02 10.25 19.84
C MET A 1 0.53 10.90 18.55
N VAL A 2 1.07 12.06 18.18
CA VAL A 2 0.66 12.78 16.95
C VAL A 2 1.50 12.24 15.80
N CYS A 3 0.85 11.69 14.78
CA CYS A 3 1.54 11.26 13.54
C CYS A 3 2.04 12.50 12.79
N ILE A 4 3.14 12.39 12.03
CA ILE A 4 3.76 13.50 11.29
C ILE A 4 2.75 14.24 10.39
N LEU A 5 1.84 13.53 9.73
CA LEU A 5 0.75 14.11 8.92
C LEU A 5 -0.16 15.00 9.75
N GLY A 6 -0.48 14.59 10.99
CA GLY A 6 -1.28 15.38 11.91
C GLY A 6 -0.55 16.59 12.50
N TYR A 7 0.78 16.53 12.59
CA TYR A 7 1.60 17.67 13.01
C TYR A 7 1.75 18.70 11.88
N GLN A 8 2.02 18.24 10.66
CA GLN A 8 2.16 19.07 9.47
C GLN A 8 0.81 19.62 8.97
N ASN A 9 -0.29 18.95 9.32
CA ASN A 9 -1.64 19.25 8.86
C ASN A 9 -1.75 19.24 7.31
N THR A 10 -1.08 18.27 6.70
CA THR A 10 -1.04 18.04 5.24
C THR A 10 -1.61 16.67 4.91
N ILE A 11 -2.06 16.48 3.66
CA ILE A 11 -2.57 15.19 3.20
C ILE A 11 -1.43 14.22 2.93
N PHE A 12 -0.35 14.69 2.31
CA PHE A 12 0.82 13.90 1.94
C PHE A 12 1.99 14.17 2.88
N PHE A 13 2.93 13.21 2.96
CA PHE A 13 4.10 13.32 3.82
C PHE A 13 5.06 14.43 3.37
N GLY A 14 5.04 14.77 2.08
CA GLY A 14 5.83 15.86 1.50
C GLY A 14 5.14 17.22 1.46
N GLY A 15 3.87 17.33 1.86
CA GLY A 15 3.10 18.57 1.79
C GLY A 15 1.68 18.37 1.25
N ASP A 16 1.14 19.39 0.58
CA ASP A 16 -0.22 19.37 0.03
C ASP A 16 -0.34 18.56 -1.27
N CYS A 17 0.79 18.28 -1.92
CA CYS A 17 0.88 17.49 -3.15
C CYS A 17 1.65 16.20 -2.92
N ILE A 18 1.29 15.16 -3.67
CA ILE A 18 2.02 13.89 -3.69
C ILE A 18 3.47 14.12 -4.13
N SER A 19 4.39 13.41 -3.48
CA SER A 19 5.82 13.57 -3.70
C SER A 19 6.57 12.25 -3.56
N MET A 20 7.89 12.28 -3.76
CA MET A 20 8.74 11.09 -3.72
C MET A 20 8.54 10.26 -2.43
N ILE A 21 8.42 10.91 -1.26
CA ILE A 21 8.31 10.19 0.01
C ILE A 21 7.03 9.36 0.10
N ASP A 22 5.95 9.81 -0.53
CA ASP A 22 4.67 9.12 -0.56
C ASP A 22 4.78 7.83 -1.38
N TYR A 23 5.40 7.91 -2.57
CA TYR A 23 5.66 6.76 -3.43
C TYR A 23 6.62 5.76 -2.80
N LEU A 24 7.60 6.24 -2.04
CA LEU A 24 8.50 5.35 -1.32
C LEU A 24 7.71 4.52 -0.30
N PHE A 25 6.84 5.13 0.50
CA PHE A 25 6.07 4.39 1.50
C PHE A 25 4.92 3.54 0.95
N TRP A 26 4.31 3.97 -0.15
CA TRP A 26 3.08 3.37 -0.68
C TRP A 26 3.07 1.84 -0.79
N PRO A 27 4.11 1.17 -1.33
CA PRO A 27 4.06 -0.28 -1.56
C PRO A 27 3.83 -1.10 -0.28
N TRP A 28 4.23 -0.60 0.88
CA TRP A 28 3.97 -1.29 2.15
C TRP A 28 2.53 -1.08 2.64
N PHE A 29 1.96 0.10 2.39
CA PHE A 29 0.58 0.43 2.78
C PHE A 29 -0.47 -0.21 1.88
N GLU A 30 -0.18 -0.34 0.58
CA GLU A 30 -1.03 -1.06 -0.37
C GLU A 30 -1.32 -2.50 0.10
N ARG A 31 -0.33 -3.14 0.71
CA ARG A 31 -0.34 -4.56 1.08
C ARG A 31 -0.95 -4.85 2.46
N LEU A 32 -1.32 -3.84 3.24
CA LEU A 32 -1.82 -4.04 4.61
C LEU A 32 -3.06 -4.94 4.66
N ASP A 33 -3.98 -4.81 3.70
CA ASP A 33 -5.18 -5.64 3.64
C ASP A 33 -4.82 -7.11 3.37
N VAL A 34 -3.90 -7.38 2.45
CA VAL A 34 -3.42 -8.73 2.15
C VAL A 34 -2.72 -9.37 3.35
N TYR A 35 -1.97 -8.58 4.13
CA TYR A 35 -1.33 -9.06 5.35
C TYR A 35 -2.28 -9.20 6.55
N GLY A 36 -3.56 -8.83 6.42
CA GLY A 36 -4.50 -8.83 7.56
C GLY A 36 -4.16 -7.77 8.61
N LEU A 37 -3.44 -6.71 8.22
CA LEU A 37 -2.97 -5.62 9.08
C LEU A 37 -3.71 -4.29 8.84
N ALA A 38 -4.82 -4.32 8.09
CA ALA A 38 -5.60 -3.12 7.80
C ALA A 38 -6.08 -2.41 9.08
N ASP A 39 -6.38 -3.15 10.14
CA ASP A 39 -6.84 -2.56 11.41
C ASP A 39 -5.76 -1.80 12.18
N CYS A 40 -4.48 -2.03 11.86
CA CYS A 40 -3.37 -1.33 12.51
C CYS A 40 -3.39 0.19 12.24
N VAL A 41 -4.09 0.66 11.21
CA VAL A 41 -4.21 2.11 10.93
C VAL A 41 -5.50 2.74 11.47
N ASN A 42 -6.38 1.97 12.12
CA ASN A 42 -7.67 2.50 12.61
C ASN A 42 -7.52 3.64 13.63
N HIS A 43 -6.45 3.62 14.42
CA HIS A 43 -6.14 4.64 15.43
C HIS A 43 -5.36 5.85 14.86
N THR A 44 -5.06 5.87 13.56
CA THR A 44 -4.30 6.95 12.89
C THR A 44 -5.14 7.59 11.76
N PRO A 45 -6.07 8.52 12.09
CA PRO A 45 -7.02 9.06 11.11
C PRO A 45 -6.35 9.80 9.94
N ALA A 46 -5.29 10.57 10.19
CA ALA A 46 -4.55 11.25 9.13
C ALA A 46 -3.89 10.26 8.15
N LEU A 47 -3.38 9.14 8.65
CA LEU A 47 -2.79 8.09 7.83
C LEU A 47 -3.84 7.38 6.97
N ARG A 48 -5.04 7.16 7.51
CA ARG A 48 -6.16 6.62 6.74
C ARG A 48 -6.58 7.53 5.59
N LEU A 49 -6.60 8.85 5.84
CA LEU A 49 -6.86 9.84 4.79
C LEU A 49 -5.76 9.81 3.73
N TRP A 50 -4.50 9.72 4.13
CA TRP A 50 -3.38 9.55 3.20
C TRP A 50 -3.50 8.27 2.36
N ILE A 51 -3.83 7.12 2.96
CA ILE A 51 -4.06 5.86 2.22
C ILE A 51 -5.19 6.05 1.19
N ALA A 52 -6.29 6.68 1.58
CA ALA A 52 -7.42 6.94 0.68
C ALA A 52 -7.06 7.91 -0.46
N ALA A 53 -6.20 8.90 -0.20
CA ALA A 53 -5.70 9.83 -1.20
C ALA A 53 -4.73 9.15 -2.18
N MET A 54 -3.80 8.33 -1.68
CA MET A 54 -2.86 7.57 -2.51
C MET A 54 -3.58 6.65 -3.48
N LYS A 55 -4.66 5.98 -3.05
CA LYS A 55 -5.49 5.15 -3.94
C LYS A 55 -6.19 5.91 -5.08
N GLN A 56 -6.19 7.24 -5.07
CA GLN A 56 -6.75 8.09 -6.13
C GLN A 56 -5.68 8.65 -7.06
N ASP A 57 -4.40 8.53 -6.70
CA ASP A 57 -3.30 9.00 -7.55
C ASP A 57 -3.21 8.16 -8.84
N PRO A 58 -3.05 8.78 -10.03
CA PRO A 58 -2.98 8.05 -11.29
C PRO A 58 -1.84 7.04 -11.39
N ALA A 59 -0.66 7.36 -10.84
CA ALA A 59 0.50 6.46 -10.91
C ALA A 59 0.32 5.25 -9.99
N VAL A 60 -0.23 5.48 -8.79
CA VAL A 60 -0.63 4.40 -7.87
C VAL A 60 -1.70 3.53 -8.53
N CYS A 61 -2.80 4.12 -9.02
CA CYS A 61 -3.91 3.38 -9.64
C CYS A 61 -3.43 2.46 -10.78
N ALA A 62 -2.54 2.97 -11.63
CA ALA A 62 -2.02 2.23 -12.78
C ALA A 62 -1.14 1.03 -12.38
N LEU A 63 -0.64 0.98 -11.15
CA LEU A 63 0.29 -0.04 -10.64
C LEU A 63 -0.33 -0.91 -9.53
N LEU A 64 -1.61 -0.71 -9.18
CA LEU A 64 -2.28 -1.50 -8.15
C LEU A 64 -2.28 -2.99 -8.50
N ILE A 65 -1.83 -3.81 -7.56
CA ILE A 65 -1.83 -5.27 -7.72
C ILE A 65 -3.19 -5.82 -7.30
N ASP A 66 -3.76 -6.72 -8.11
CA ASP A 66 -4.97 -7.44 -7.72
C ASP A 66 -4.73 -8.25 -6.43
N LYS A 67 -5.69 -8.16 -5.50
CA LYS A 67 -5.59 -8.77 -4.17
C LYS A 67 -5.38 -10.30 -4.25
N ASN A 68 -6.08 -10.97 -5.16
CA ASN A 68 -6.01 -12.43 -5.28
C ASN A 68 -4.70 -12.86 -5.95
N ILE A 69 -4.22 -12.09 -6.93
CA ILE A 69 -2.90 -12.31 -7.54
C ILE A 69 -1.81 -12.23 -6.46
N PHE A 70 -1.82 -11.19 -5.63
CA PHE A 70 -0.81 -11.03 -4.59
C PHE A 70 -0.89 -12.11 -3.50
N LEU A 71 -2.10 -12.52 -3.11
CA LEU A 71 -2.30 -13.64 -2.18
C LEU A 71 -1.73 -14.96 -2.72
N GLY A 72 -1.97 -15.25 -4.00
CA GLY A 72 -1.43 -16.46 -4.63
C GLY A 72 0.09 -16.43 -4.78
N PHE A 73 0.66 -15.27 -5.14
CA PHE A 73 2.11 -15.04 -5.07
C PHE A 73 2.65 -15.37 -3.68
N LEU A 74 2.08 -14.80 -2.61
CA LEU A 74 2.56 -15.02 -1.24
C LEU A 74 2.49 -16.48 -0.84
N ASN A 75 1.40 -17.18 -1.17
CA ASN A 75 1.24 -18.60 -0.86
C ASN A 75 2.38 -19.46 -1.45
N LEU A 76 2.77 -19.21 -2.70
CA LEU A 76 3.86 -19.90 -3.36
C LEU A 76 5.24 -19.44 -2.86
N TYR A 77 5.39 -18.12 -2.65
CA TYR A 77 6.63 -17.50 -2.21
C TYR A 77 7.08 -18.05 -0.84
N PHE A 78 6.15 -18.18 0.12
CA PHE A 78 6.46 -18.77 1.43
C PHE A 78 6.82 -20.26 1.39
N GLN A 79 6.60 -20.94 0.26
CA GLN A 79 7.00 -22.33 0.02
C GLN A 79 8.33 -22.44 -0.73
N ASN A 80 8.99 -21.32 -1.06
CA ASN A 80 10.13 -21.25 -1.98
C ASN A 80 9.83 -21.87 -3.36
N ASN A 81 8.59 -21.80 -3.83
CA ASN A 81 8.23 -22.28 -5.15
C ASN A 81 8.64 -21.24 -6.21
N PRO A 82 9.48 -21.57 -7.22
CA PRO A 82 9.87 -20.63 -8.27
C PRO A 82 8.68 -20.10 -9.09
N ASP A 83 7.59 -20.85 -9.21
CA ASP A 83 6.38 -20.44 -9.93
C ASP A 83 5.69 -19.23 -9.27
N ALA A 84 6.08 -18.86 -8.04
CA ALA A 84 5.58 -17.66 -7.37
C ALA A 84 5.75 -16.42 -8.24
N PHE A 85 6.92 -16.26 -8.88
CA PHE A 85 7.25 -15.05 -9.65
C PHE A 85 6.46 -14.92 -10.95
N ASP A 86 5.87 -16.02 -11.44
CA ASP A 86 5.06 -16.06 -12.65
C ASP A 86 3.55 -16.26 -12.34
N TYR A 87 3.14 -16.17 -11.07
CA TYR A 87 1.76 -16.40 -10.66
C TYR A 87 0.79 -15.42 -11.35
N GLY A 88 -0.19 -15.96 -12.08
CA GLY A 88 -1.17 -15.19 -12.84
C GLY A 88 -0.77 -14.89 -14.30
N LEU A 89 0.42 -15.29 -14.74
CA LEU A 89 0.87 -15.15 -16.13
C LEU A 89 0.61 -16.42 -16.96
N SER A 90 0.46 -17.58 -16.31
CA SER A 90 0.20 -18.87 -16.97
C SER A 90 -1.30 -19.04 -17.25
N CYS A 91 -1.66 -19.19 -18.54
CA CYS A 91 -3.00 -19.58 -18.99
C CYS A 91 -3.29 -21.07 -18.76
#